data_AF-A0A2D4I206-F1
#
_entry.id   AF-A0A2D4I206-F1
#
_cell.length_a   1.000
_cell.length_b   1.000
_cell.length_c   1.000
_cell.angle_alpha   90.00
_cell.angle_beta   90.00
_cell.angle_gamma   90.00
#
_symmetry.space_group_name_H-M   'P 1'
#
loop_
_entity.id
_entity.type
_entity.pdbx_description
1 polymer ?
#
loop_
_entity_poly.entity_id
_entity_poly.type
_entity_poly.pdbx_seq_one_letter_code
_entity_poly.pdbx_strand_id
1 'polypeptide(L)'
;MSHVKAGCIMCGYLKLLPMFLMVMPGMISRILYRDRVACVVPSVCKAACGTEVGCTNIAYPTMVVELMPDGLRGLMLSVMLASLMSSLTSIFNSASTLFTMDIYTKIRSTAKERELMIVGRLFILGLIGVSIAWVPVIQSAQSGQLFDYIQSITSYLGPPIAAVFFLAIFCKRVNEQGAFWGLIVGLVIGLSRMFAEFAYGTGSCAVPSECPAVICKVHYLYFAIILFTISIIIVLIISFLTKPIDDVHLYRLCWTLRNSKEQRVDLDAGEMVQGVEDYEEEPAQEKETSCCKKAYNWFCGLEQTGPKLSKEEEEALQHKLTDTTEEPLWRRVVNINALILLSVAVFCHGFFA
;
A
#
# COMPACT_ATOMS: atom_id res chain seq x y z
N MET A 1 -11.81 3.76 20.93
CA MET A 1 -10.39 3.71 20.49
C MET A 1 -9.58 2.48 20.94
N SER A 2 -9.84 1.88 22.10
CA SER A 2 -9.05 0.76 22.63
C SER A 2 -8.91 -0.47 21.70
N HIS A 3 -9.97 -0.85 20.98
CA HIS A 3 -9.95 -1.98 20.05
C HIS A 3 -9.00 -1.76 18.86
N VAL A 4 -8.97 -0.53 18.31
CA VAL A 4 -8.08 -0.18 17.19
C VAL A 4 -6.62 -0.32 17.62
N LYS A 5 -6.27 0.22 18.80
CA LYS A 5 -4.92 0.09 19.35
C LYS A 5 -4.54 -1.36 19.61
N ALA A 6 -5.43 -2.16 20.18
CA ALA A 6 -5.20 -3.57 20.41
C ALA A 6 -4.94 -4.33 19.09
N GLY A 7 -5.70 -4.02 18.03
CA GLY A 7 -5.47 -4.54 16.68
C GLY A 7 -4.09 -4.18 16.13
N CYS A 8 -3.66 -2.91 16.26
CA CYS A 8 -2.33 -2.47 15.85
C CYS A 8 -1.21 -3.21 16.59
N ILE A 9 -1.35 -3.43 17.90
CA ILE A 9 -0.36 -4.17 18.71
C ILE A 9 -0.30 -5.64 18.29
N MET A 10 -1.45 -6.28 18.11
CA MET A 10 -1.51 -7.67 17.63
C MET A 10 -0.83 -7.81 16.27
N CYS A 11 -1.10 -6.89 15.35
CA CYS A 11 -0.41 -6.82 14.05
C CYS A 11 1.11 -6.68 14.22
N GLY A 12 1.56 -5.85 15.17
CA GLY A 12 2.97 -5.70 15.50
C GLY A 12 3.62 -7.02 15.95
N TYR A 13 2.98 -7.79 16.82
CA TYR A 13 3.47 -9.12 17.23
C TYR A 13 3.54 -10.09 16.04
N LEU A 14 2.49 -10.12 15.20
CA LEU A 14 2.48 -10.96 14.00
C LEU A 14 3.58 -10.57 13.00
N LYS A 15 3.98 -9.30 12.95
CA LYS A 15 5.05 -8.81 12.08
C LYS A 15 6.46 -9.27 12.49
N LEU A 16 6.62 -9.84 13.69
CA LEU A 16 7.86 -10.50 14.09
C LEU A 16 8.01 -11.89 13.43
N LEU A 17 6.91 -12.55 13.08
CA LEU A 17 6.92 -13.91 12.54
C LEU A 17 7.60 -14.08 11.17
N PRO A 18 7.46 -13.17 10.18
CA PRO A 18 8.11 -13.30 8.88
C PRO A 18 9.63 -13.51 8.96
N MET A 19 10.29 -12.97 9.99
CA MET A 19 11.71 -13.23 10.22
C MET A 19 11.98 -14.73 10.42
N PHE A 20 11.18 -15.38 11.27
CA PHE A 20 11.35 -16.79 11.59
C PHE A 20 10.75 -17.72 10.51
N LEU A 21 9.66 -17.31 9.88
CA LEU A 21 8.91 -18.14 8.93
C LEU A 21 9.33 -17.97 7.47
N MET A 22 9.93 -16.83 7.09
CA MET A 22 10.36 -16.55 5.72
C MET A 22 11.89 -16.44 5.61
N VAL A 23 12.53 -15.61 6.45
CA VAL A 23 13.98 -15.34 6.31
C VAL A 23 14.82 -16.55 6.73
N MET A 24 14.56 -17.14 7.90
CA MET A 24 15.33 -18.30 8.37
C MET A 24 15.26 -19.51 7.42
N PRO A 25 14.08 -19.93 6.90
CA PRO A 25 14.02 -20.97 5.88
C PRO A 25 14.84 -20.60 4.63
N GLY A 26 14.79 -19.35 4.16
CA GLY A 26 15.63 -18.89 3.06
C GLY A 26 17.13 -19.11 3.31
N MET A 27 17.61 -18.80 4.52
CA MET A 27 19.01 -19.04 4.92
C MET A 27 19.36 -20.53 5.00
N ILE A 28 18.45 -21.35 5.54
CA ILE A 28 18.62 -22.82 5.61
C ILE A 28 18.70 -23.41 4.20
N SER A 29 17.81 -22.97 3.29
CA SER A 29 17.78 -23.39 1.88
C SER A 29 19.13 -23.13 1.19
N ARG A 30 19.74 -21.96 1.44
CA ARG A 30 21.04 -21.58 0.89
C ARG A 30 22.15 -22.54 1.32
N ILE A 31 22.11 -23.06 2.54
CA ILE A 31 23.10 -24.00 3.07
C ILE A 31 22.87 -25.42 2.54
N LEU A 32 21.62 -25.82 2.39
CA LEU A 32 21.22 -27.17 1.98
C LEU A 32 21.32 -27.38 0.46
N TYR A 33 20.95 -26.37 -0.33
CA TYR A 33 20.92 -26.42 -1.80
C TYR A 33 21.97 -25.49 -2.41
N ARG A 34 23.24 -25.70 -2.07
CA ARG A 34 24.35 -24.81 -2.48
C ARG A 34 24.46 -24.69 -4.00
N ASP A 35 24.34 -25.81 -4.71
CA ASP A 35 24.53 -25.87 -6.17
C ASP A 35 23.39 -25.22 -6.96
N ARG A 36 22.21 -25.07 -6.35
CA ARG A 36 21.03 -24.46 -6.98
C ARG A 36 20.80 -23.03 -6.51
N VAL A 37 20.80 -22.78 -5.19
CA VAL A 37 20.38 -21.52 -4.57
C VAL A 37 21.56 -20.59 -4.27
N ALA A 38 22.70 -21.15 -3.86
CA ALA A 38 23.89 -20.38 -3.48
C ALA A 38 24.90 -20.22 -4.63
N CYS A 39 24.46 -20.40 -5.87
CA CYS A 39 25.31 -20.22 -7.04
C CYS A 39 25.82 -18.76 -7.10
N VAL A 40 27.10 -18.60 -7.40
CA VAL A 40 27.76 -17.28 -7.57
C VAL A 40 28.28 -17.11 -8.99
N VAL A 41 28.48 -18.21 -9.72
CA VAL A 41 29.00 -18.20 -11.08
C VAL A 41 27.83 -18.05 -12.07
N PRO A 42 27.83 -17.02 -12.95
CA PRO A 42 26.72 -16.74 -13.86
C PRO A 42 26.28 -17.92 -14.73
N SER A 43 27.24 -18.70 -15.27
CA SER A 43 26.94 -19.87 -16.11
C SER A 43 26.20 -20.97 -15.36
N VAL A 44 26.57 -21.20 -14.09
CA VAL A 44 25.94 -22.19 -13.21
C VAL A 44 24.55 -21.72 -12.79
N CYS A 45 24.40 -20.44 -12.42
CA CYS A 45 23.10 -19.87 -12.07
C CYS A 45 22.12 -19.90 -13.25
N LYS A 46 22.60 -19.60 -14.46
CA LYS A 46 21.79 -19.65 -15.68
C LYS A 46 21.29 -21.06 -15.97
N ALA A 47 22.13 -22.08 -15.75
CA ALA A 47 21.73 -23.47 -15.89
C ALA A 47 20.72 -23.91 -14.80
N ALA A 48 20.85 -23.39 -13.57
CA ALA A 48 20.01 -23.79 -12.44
C ALA A 48 18.63 -23.11 -12.43
N CYS A 49 18.55 -21.81 -12.74
CA CYS A 49 17.30 -21.05 -12.63
C CYS A 49 17.06 -20.03 -13.76
N GLY A 50 17.87 -20.06 -14.83
CA GLY A 50 17.69 -19.17 -15.98
C GLY A 50 18.12 -17.71 -15.74
N THR A 51 18.78 -17.42 -14.63
CA THR A 51 19.27 -16.06 -14.30
C THR A 51 20.76 -16.05 -13.98
N GLU A 52 21.45 -14.98 -14.34
CA GLU A 52 22.91 -14.82 -14.15
C GLU A 52 23.25 -14.19 -12.78
N VAL A 53 22.25 -13.53 -12.17
CA VAL A 53 22.20 -12.89 -10.84
C VAL A 53 22.53 -13.74 -9.62
N GLY A 54 21.87 -14.91 -9.60
CA GLY A 54 21.66 -15.71 -8.41
C GLY A 54 20.22 -16.22 -8.33
N CYS A 55 20.05 -17.39 -7.72
CA CYS A 55 18.77 -18.11 -7.66
C CYS A 55 18.08 -18.00 -6.29
N THR A 56 18.19 -16.85 -5.61
CA THR A 56 17.64 -16.69 -4.25
C THR A 56 16.12 -16.75 -4.19
N ASN A 57 15.42 -16.35 -5.26
CA ASN A 57 13.96 -16.34 -5.30
C ASN A 57 13.32 -17.75 -5.23
N ILE A 58 14.04 -18.80 -5.66
CA ILE A 58 13.53 -20.18 -5.64
C ILE A 58 13.78 -20.91 -4.31
N ALA A 59 14.50 -20.27 -3.36
CA ALA A 59 14.93 -20.88 -2.12
C ALA A 59 13.78 -21.53 -1.32
N TYR A 60 12.68 -20.80 -1.12
CA TYR A 60 11.53 -21.29 -0.36
C TYR A 60 10.75 -22.38 -1.10
N PRO A 61 10.36 -22.21 -2.39
CA PRO A 61 9.74 -23.29 -3.16
C PRO A 61 10.58 -24.57 -3.21
N THR A 62 11.91 -24.47 -3.38
CA THR A 62 12.80 -25.64 -3.41
C THR A 62 12.75 -26.42 -2.10
N MET A 63 12.75 -25.74 -0.94
CA MET A 63 12.59 -26.43 0.35
C MET A 63 11.25 -27.16 0.46
N VAL A 64 10.15 -26.52 0.06
CA VAL A 64 8.81 -27.11 0.13
C VAL A 64 8.73 -28.39 -0.71
N VAL A 65 9.30 -28.36 -1.92
CA VAL A 65 9.21 -29.49 -2.86
C VAL A 65 10.10 -30.66 -2.45
N GLU A 66 11.29 -30.38 -1.92
CA GLU A 66 12.33 -31.39 -1.67
C GLU A 66 12.29 -31.96 -0.24
N LEU A 67 11.80 -31.20 0.76
CA LEU A 67 11.82 -31.64 2.17
C LEU A 67 10.47 -32.13 2.71
N MET A 68 9.35 -31.66 2.15
CA MET A 68 8.05 -32.00 2.72
C MET A 68 7.56 -33.37 2.25
N PRO A 69 6.92 -34.16 3.12
CA PRO A 69 6.37 -35.44 2.73
C PRO A 69 5.22 -35.26 1.73
N ASP A 70 4.92 -36.35 1.02
CA ASP A 70 3.79 -36.40 0.11
C ASP A 70 2.47 -36.06 0.85
N GLY A 71 1.57 -35.38 0.15
CA GLY A 71 0.39 -34.75 0.76
C GLY A 71 0.67 -33.34 1.30
N LEU A 72 1.59 -33.17 2.26
CA LEU A 72 1.92 -31.84 2.80
C LEU A 72 2.56 -30.93 1.75
N ARG A 73 3.39 -31.49 0.87
CA ARG A 73 3.94 -30.76 -0.29
C ARG A 73 2.83 -30.17 -1.16
N GLY A 74 1.80 -30.97 -1.47
CA GLY A 74 0.65 -30.52 -2.27
C GLY A 74 -0.14 -29.43 -1.56
N LEU A 75 -0.44 -29.64 -0.27
CA LEU A 75 -1.14 -28.67 0.57
C LEU A 75 -0.41 -27.31 0.59
N MET A 76 0.90 -27.31 0.81
CA MET A 76 1.69 -26.07 0.87
C MET A 76 1.74 -25.35 -0.48
N LEU A 77 1.90 -26.06 -1.59
CA LEU A 77 1.84 -25.45 -2.92
C LEU A 77 0.46 -24.84 -3.21
N SER A 78 -0.62 -25.51 -2.81
CA SER A 78 -1.98 -24.97 -2.93
C SER A 78 -2.18 -23.71 -2.08
N VAL A 79 -1.72 -23.71 -0.83
CA VAL A 79 -1.79 -22.53 0.06
C VAL A 79 -0.99 -21.36 -0.50
N MET A 80 0.21 -21.61 -1.04
CA MET A 80 1.01 -20.58 -1.69
C MET A 80 0.27 -19.97 -2.88
N LEU A 81 -0.27 -20.78 -3.79
CA LEU A 81 -1.05 -20.29 -4.94
C LEU A 81 -2.31 -19.53 -4.50
N ALA A 82 -3.03 -20.03 -3.50
CA ALA A 82 -4.22 -19.35 -2.96
C ALA A 82 -3.87 -17.99 -2.33
N SER A 83 -2.78 -17.91 -1.57
CA SER A 83 -2.31 -16.67 -0.94
C SER A 83 -1.90 -15.62 -1.98
N LEU A 84 -1.26 -16.04 -3.08
CA LEU A 84 -0.91 -15.18 -4.20
C LEU A 84 -2.15 -14.65 -4.91
N MET A 85 -3.13 -15.51 -5.19
CA MET A 85 -4.40 -15.09 -5.82
C MET A 85 -5.19 -14.12 -4.94
N SER A 86 -5.21 -14.33 -3.63
CA SER A 86 -5.86 -13.42 -2.68
C SER A 86 -5.18 -12.04 -2.66
N SER A 87 -3.84 -12.00 -2.62
CA SER A 87 -3.08 -10.75 -2.62
C SER A 87 -3.26 -9.97 -3.93
N LEU A 88 -3.19 -10.65 -5.08
CA LEU A 88 -3.43 -10.05 -6.40
C LEU A 88 -4.85 -9.49 -6.52
N THR A 89 -5.86 -10.25 -6.06
CA THR A 89 -7.26 -9.81 -6.05
C THR A 89 -7.42 -8.55 -5.21
N SER A 90 -6.80 -8.49 -4.02
CA SER A 90 -6.83 -7.31 -3.16
C SER A 90 -6.20 -6.10 -3.84
N ILE A 91 -5.02 -6.25 -4.45
CA ILE A 91 -4.31 -5.14 -5.12
C ILE A 91 -5.13 -4.61 -6.29
N PHE A 92 -5.64 -5.49 -7.16
CA PHE A 92 -6.45 -5.07 -8.31
C PHE A 92 -7.77 -4.43 -7.90
N ASN A 93 -8.42 -4.95 -6.85
CA ASN A 93 -9.65 -4.36 -6.34
C ASN A 93 -9.39 -2.97 -5.74
N SER A 94 -8.35 -2.81 -4.92
CA SER A 94 -7.99 -1.49 -4.38
C SER A 94 -7.62 -0.49 -5.48
N ALA A 95 -6.84 -0.88 -6.48
CA ALA A 95 -6.51 -0.02 -7.61
C ALA A 95 -7.75 0.36 -8.42
N SER A 96 -8.69 -0.57 -8.60
CA SER A 96 -9.96 -0.33 -9.27
C SER A 96 -10.83 0.68 -8.51
N THR A 97 -10.93 0.54 -7.19
CA THR A 97 -11.67 1.50 -6.35
C THR A 97 -11.02 2.89 -6.37
N LEU A 98 -9.69 2.99 -6.26
CA LEU A 98 -8.99 4.27 -6.39
C LEU A 98 -9.25 4.92 -7.76
N PHE A 99 -9.20 4.15 -8.84
CA PHE A 99 -9.50 4.68 -10.17
C PHE A 99 -10.96 5.12 -10.32
N THR A 100 -11.93 4.31 -9.86
CA THR A 100 -13.35 4.64 -10.02
C THR A 100 -13.78 5.78 -9.12
N MET A 101 -13.36 5.79 -7.85
CA MET A 101 -13.81 6.77 -6.85
C MET A 101 -13.00 8.06 -6.83
N ASP A 102 -11.70 8.03 -7.15
CA ASP A 102 -10.84 9.22 -7.04
C ASP A 102 -10.61 9.91 -8.40
N ILE A 103 -10.73 9.17 -9.51
CA ILE A 103 -10.45 9.68 -10.88
C ILE A 103 -11.75 9.72 -11.71
N TYR A 104 -12.46 8.60 -11.83
CA TYR A 104 -13.57 8.49 -12.77
C TYR A 104 -14.77 9.38 -12.38
N THR A 105 -15.13 9.43 -11.10
CA THR A 105 -16.15 10.36 -10.55
C THR A 105 -15.79 11.83 -10.77
N LYS A 106 -14.50 12.20 -10.75
CA LYS A 106 -14.06 13.57 -11.04
C LYS A 106 -14.19 13.92 -12.52
N ILE A 107 -13.95 12.96 -13.42
CA ILE A 107 -14.12 13.14 -14.87
C ILE A 107 -15.60 13.16 -15.24
N ARG A 108 -16.41 12.32 -14.57
CA ARG A 108 -17.85 12.19 -14.79
C ARG A 108 -18.58 12.29 -13.46
N SER A 109 -19.00 13.51 -13.12
CA SER A 109 -19.70 13.84 -11.87
C SER A 109 -21.02 13.08 -11.68
N THR A 110 -21.75 12.79 -12.77
CA THR A 110 -23.05 12.09 -12.73
C THR A 110 -22.94 10.61 -13.16
N ALA A 111 -22.00 9.88 -12.56
CA ALA A 111 -21.82 8.46 -12.84
C ALA A 111 -22.76 7.60 -11.97
N LYS A 112 -23.52 6.70 -12.61
CA LYS A 112 -24.43 5.77 -11.91
C LYS A 112 -23.64 4.63 -11.25
N GLU A 113 -24.10 4.11 -10.12
CA GLU A 113 -23.40 3.00 -9.41
C GLU A 113 -23.09 1.80 -10.31
N ARG A 114 -24.03 1.43 -11.19
CA ARG A 114 -23.84 0.36 -12.19
C ARG A 114 -22.69 0.65 -13.16
N GLU A 115 -22.54 1.91 -13.55
CA GLU A 115 -21.46 2.34 -14.44
C GLU A 115 -20.11 2.24 -13.72
N LEU A 116 -20.01 2.71 -12.47
CA LEU A 116 -18.78 2.59 -11.67
C LEU A 116 -18.35 1.12 -11.53
N MET A 117 -19.29 0.20 -11.28
CA MET A 117 -18.97 -1.23 -11.17
C MET A 117 -18.45 -1.82 -12.49
N ILE A 118 -19.04 -1.45 -13.63
CA ILE A 118 -18.60 -1.95 -14.95
C ILE A 118 -17.22 -1.38 -15.29
N VAL A 119 -17.02 -0.08 -15.11
CA VAL A 119 -15.73 0.59 -15.34
C VAL A 119 -14.64 -0.01 -14.45
N GLY A 120 -14.97 -0.26 -13.18
CA GLY A 120 -14.05 -0.90 -12.24
C GLY A 120 -13.61 -2.30 -12.71
N ARG A 121 -14.54 -3.14 -13.17
CA ARG A 121 -14.22 -4.48 -13.72
C ARG A 121 -13.39 -4.41 -15.01
N LEU A 122 -13.71 -3.47 -15.91
CA LEU A 122 -12.94 -3.26 -17.15
C LEU A 122 -11.52 -2.78 -16.86
N PHE A 123 -11.37 -1.90 -15.88
CA PHE A 123 -10.06 -1.42 -15.43
C PHE A 123 -9.20 -2.56 -14.86
N ILE A 124 -9.80 -3.48 -14.08
CA ILE A 124 -9.11 -4.70 -13.60
C ILE A 124 -8.59 -5.55 -14.78
N LEU A 125 -9.42 -5.77 -15.81
CA LEU A 125 -8.99 -6.53 -17.00
C LEU A 125 -7.81 -5.84 -17.72
N GLY A 126 -7.86 -4.51 -17.83
CA GLY A 126 -6.75 -3.72 -18.39
C GLY A 126 -5.47 -3.84 -17.56
N LEU A 127 -5.57 -3.71 -16.23
CA LEU A 127 -4.44 -3.85 -15.31
C LEU A 127 -3.82 -5.25 -15.37
N ILE A 128 -4.63 -6.31 -15.49
CA ILE A 128 -4.13 -7.67 -15.67
C ILE A 128 -3.30 -7.77 -16.96
N GLY A 129 -3.81 -7.20 -18.06
CA GLY A 129 -3.09 -7.18 -19.34
C GLY A 129 -1.74 -6.46 -19.25
N VAL A 130 -1.72 -5.27 -18.64
CA VAL A 130 -0.47 -4.51 -18.42
C VAL A 130 0.49 -5.27 -17.49
N SER A 131 -0.01 -5.90 -16.43
CA SER A 131 0.80 -6.68 -15.49
C SER A 131 1.48 -7.86 -16.17
N ILE A 132 0.78 -8.59 -17.05
CA ILE A 132 1.35 -9.70 -17.83
C ILE A 132 2.39 -9.17 -18.82
N ALA A 133 2.12 -8.06 -19.50
CA ALA A 133 3.06 -7.43 -20.43
C ALA A 133 4.33 -6.92 -19.74
N TRP A 134 4.28 -6.62 -18.44
CA TRP A 134 5.42 -6.14 -17.66
C TRP A 134 6.34 -7.26 -17.12
N VAL A 135 5.90 -8.53 -17.12
CA VAL A 135 6.70 -9.66 -16.61
C VAL A 135 8.07 -9.79 -17.30
N PRO A 136 8.19 -9.71 -18.65
CA PRO A 136 9.49 -9.80 -19.32
C PRO A 136 10.45 -8.65 -18.95
N VAL A 137 9.91 -7.46 -18.68
CA VAL A 137 10.71 -6.29 -18.27
C VAL A 137 11.36 -6.55 -16.92
N ILE A 138 10.61 -7.08 -15.95
CA ILE A 138 11.15 -7.44 -14.62
C ILE A 138 12.23 -8.52 -14.75
N GLN A 139 12.00 -9.54 -15.59
CA GLN A 139 12.96 -10.62 -15.80
C GLN A 139 14.28 -10.13 -16.42
N SER A 140 14.22 -9.15 -17.31
CA SER A 140 15.39 -8.53 -17.94
C SER A 140 16.12 -7.57 -17.00
N ALA A 141 15.38 -6.72 -16.27
CA ALA A 141 15.94 -5.64 -15.48
C ALA A 141 16.53 -6.06 -14.13
N GLN A 142 15.96 -7.08 -13.47
CA GLN A 142 16.43 -7.52 -12.15
C GLN A 142 16.52 -9.05 -12.08
N SER A 143 17.66 -9.57 -12.50
CA SER A 143 17.88 -11.00 -12.75
C SER A 143 18.20 -11.82 -11.50
N GLY A 144 17.44 -11.72 -10.40
CA GLY A 144 17.53 -12.69 -9.29
C GLY A 144 17.23 -12.17 -7.88
N GLN A 145 17.10 -10.85 -7.70
CA GLN A 145 16.81 -10.21 -6.42
C GLN A 145 15.50 -9.40 -6.49
N LEU A 146 14.36 -10.08 -6.54
CA LEU A 146 13.06 -9.43 -6.73
C LEU A 146 12.68 -8.54 -5.53
N PHE A 147 13.09 -8.93 -4.33
CA PHE A 147 12.85 -8.15 -3.11
C PHE A 147 13.52 -6.77 -3.17
N ASP A 148 14.78 -6.71 -3.59
CA ASP A 148 15.53 -5.45 -3.69
C ASP A 148 14.92 -4.53 -4.76
N TYR A 149 14.43 -5.10 -5.87
CA TYR A 149 13.69 -4.35 -6.88
C TYR A 149 12.41 -3.71 -6.31
N ILE A 150 11.54 -4.49 -5.68
CA ILE A 150 10.28 -3.96 -5.10
C ILE A 150 10.58 -2.89 -4.05
N GLN A 151 11.59 -3.13 -3.22
CA GLN A 151 11.98 -2.20 -2.17
C GLN A 151 12.59 -0.90 -2.73
N SER A 152 13.38 -0.98 -3.80
CA SER A 152 13.95 0.20 -4.46
C SER A 152 12.87 1.11 -5.04
N ILE A 153 11.89 0.55 -5.76
CA ILE A 153 10.76 1.33 -6.30
C ILE A 153 9.95 1.97 -5.18
N THR A 154 9.66 1.20 -4.13
CA THR A 154 8.96 1.71 -2.94
C THR A 154 9.75 2.85 -2.28
N SER A 155 11.08 2.75 -2.29
CA SER A 155 12.00 3.76 -1.76
C SER A 155 12.10 5.01 -2.64
N TYR A 156 11.75 4.93 -3.92
CA TYR A 156 11.73 6.08 -4.84
C TYR A 156 10.42 6.85 -4.79
N LEU A 157 9.30 6.17 -4.58
CA LEU A 157 7.95 6.77 -4.65
C LEU A 157 7.30 6.99 -3.28
N GLY A 158 7.63 6.16 -2.29
CA GLY A 158 7.04 6.19 -0.95
C GLY A 158 7.44 7.38 -0.06
N PRO A 159 8.71 7.85 -0.05
CA PRO A 159 9.14 8.87 0.90
C PRO A 159 8.40 10.21 0.83
N PRO A 160 8.07 10.78 -0.36
CA PRO A 160 7.30 12.02 -0.44
C PRO A 160 5.91 11.89 0.18
N ILE A 161 5.24 10.75 -0.02
CA ILE A 161 3.93 10.45 0.56
C ILE A 161 4.05 10.37 2.07
N ALA A 162 5.02 9.60 2.57
CA ALA A 162 5.29 9.49 4.00
C ALA A 162 5.59 10.84 4.65
N ALA A 163 6.36 11.71 3.97
CA ALA A 163 6.68 13.06 4.46
C ALA A 163 5.43 13.93 4.62
N VAL A 164 4.52 13.93 3.64
CA VAL A 164 3.27 14.68 3.73
C VAL A 164 2.38 14.15 4.84
N PHE A 165 2.17 12.83 4.95
CA PHE A 165 1.35 12.27 6.03
C PHE A 165 1.94 12.55 7.41
N PHE A 166 3.26 12.41 7.54
CA PHE A 166 3.95 12.72 8.80
C PHE A 166 3.73 14.20 9.19
N LEU A 167 3.98 15.13 8.27
CA LEU A 167 3.80 16.55 8.55
C LEU A 167 2.33 16.94 8.73
N ALA A 168 1.38 16.37 7.99
CA ALA A 168 -0.05 16.66 8.13
C ALA A 168 -0.57 16.32 9.55
N ILE A 169 -0.04 15.26 10.17
CA ILE A 169 -0.40 14.89 11.54
C ILE A 169 0.25 15.84 12.56
N PHE A 170 1.55 16.13 12.42
CA PHE A 170 2.30 16.83 13.47
C PHE A 170 2.37 18.36 13.31
N CYS A 171 2.14 18.91 12.12
CA CYS A 171 2.31 20.32 11.81
C CYS A 171 1.02 20.94 11.26
N LYS A 172 0.29 21.69 12.10
CA LYS A 172 -0.95 22.38 11.69
C LYS A 172 -0.77 23.42 10.57
N ARG A 173 0.48 23.83 10.30
CA ARG A 173 0.79 24.83 9.26
C ARG A 173 0.74 24.24 7.85
N VAL A 174 0.83 22.91 7.72
CA VAL A 174 0.80 22.23 6.42
C VAL A 174 -0.54 22.50 5.75
N ASN A 175 -0.49 22.93 4.49
CA ASN A 175 -1.66 23.26 3.69
C ASN A 175 -1.63 22.50 2.35
N GLU A 176 -2.74 22.57 1.62
CA GLU A 176 -2.92 21.88 0.33
C GLU A 176 -1.80 22.19 -0.66
N GLN A 177 -1.41 23.45 -0.80
CA GLN A 177 -0.36 23.88 -1.73
C GLN A 177 1.02 23.29 -1.37
N GLY A 178 1.39 23.31 -0.08
CA GLY A 178 2.64 22.71 0.36
C GLY A 178 2.66 21.19 0.19
N ALA A 179 1.54 20.52 0.49
CA ALA A 179 1.38 19.09 0.26
C ALA A 179 1.49 18.76 -1.24
N PHE A 180 0.77 19.48 -2.10
CA PHE A 180 0.77 19.28 -3.55
C PHE A 180 2.17 19.44 -4.15
N TRP A 181 2.81 20.60 -3.94
CA TRP A 181 4.14 20.85 -4.51
C TRP A 181 5.22 19.96 -3.88
N GLY A 182 5.10 19.64 -2.59
CA GLY A 182 5.99 18.67 -1.93
C GLY A 182 5.92 17.27 -2.54
N LEU A 183 4.71 16.79 -2.86
CA LEU A 183 4.49 15.52 -3.56
C LEU A 183 5.00 15.58 -4.99
N ILE A 184 4.69 16.64 -5.74
CA ILE A 184 5.11 16.76 -7.14
C ILE A 184 6.63 16.81 -7.25
N VAL A 185 7.31 17.66 -6.48
CA VAL A 185 8.77 17.75 -6.53
C VAL A 185 9.42 16.45 -6.04
N GLY A 186 8.90 15.86 -4.95
CA GLY A 186 9.38 14.57 -4.46
C GLY A 186 9.21 13.45 -5.50
N LEU A 187 8.07 13.41 -6.19
CA LEU A 187 7.79 12.45 -7.26
C LEU A 187 8.73 12.65 -8.44
N VAL A 188 9.00 13.89 -8.86
CA VAL A 188 9.95 14.18 -9.95
C VAL A 188 11.36 13.71 -9.59
N ILE A 189 11.82 13.98 -8.37
CA ILE A 189 13.14 13.51 -7.90
C ILE A 189 13.18 11.97 -7.86
N GLY A 190 12.16 11.32 -7.29
CA GLY A 190 12.05 9.87 -7.24
C GLY A 190 12.03 9.21 -8.62
N LEU A 191 11.20 9.74 -9.53
CA LEU A 191 11.12 9.27 -10.92
C LEU A 191 12.42 9.50 -11.67
N SER A 192 13.12 10.62 -11.45
CA SER A 192 14.42 10.86 -12.09
C SER A 192 15.45 9.77 -11.74
N ARG A 193 15.45 9.30 -10.49
CA ARG A 193 16.30 8.18 -10.05
C ARG A 193 15.87 6.87 -10.69
N MET A 194 14.56 6.60 -10.72
CA MET A 194 13.99 5.40 -11.32
C MET A 194 14.30 5.31 -12.82
N PHE A 195 14.06 6.38 -13.58
CA PHE A 195 14.37 6.44 -15.01
C PHE A 195 15.88 6.32 -15.28
N ALA A 196 16.73 6.94 -14.47
CA ALA A 196 18.17 6.78 -14.59
C ALA A 196 18.60 5.32 -14.38
N GLU A 197 18.00 4.61 -13.41
CA GLU A 197 18.30 3.19 -13.16
C GLU A 197 17.86 2.30 -14.32
N PHE A 198 16.67 2.55 -14.89
CA PHE A 198 16.19 1.82 -16.05
C PHE A 198 17.02 2.11 -17.31
N ALA A 199 17.49 3.36 -17.50
CA ALA A 199 18.24 3.76 -18.69
C ALA A 199 19.70 3.28 -18.68
N TYR A 200 20.38 3.40 -17.53
CA TYR A 200 21.80 3.06 -17.41
C TYR A 200 22.06 1.66 -16.83
N GLY A 201 21.01 0.97 -16.38
CA GLY A 201 21.09 -0.31 -15.70
C GLY A 201 21.61 -0.20 -14.27
N THR A 202 21.33 -1.22 -13.46
CA THR A 202 21.77 -1.29 -12.05
C THR A 202 23.28 -1.50 -11.90
N GLY A 203 23.99 -1.82 -12.98
CA GLY A 203 25.41 -2.18 -12.94
C GLY A 203 25.61 -3.49 -12.16
N SER A 204 26.55 -4.32 -12.61
CA SER A 204 27.02 -5.46 -11.81
C SER A 204 28.47 -5.22 -11.41
N CYS A 205 28.97 -5.98 -10.43
CA CYS A 205 30.40 -5.97 -10.10
C CYS A 205 31.29 -6.30 -11.33
N ALA A 206 30.74 -6.98 -12.34
CA ALA A 206 31.42 -7.31 -13.59
C ALA A 206 31.28 -6.23 -14.68
N VAL A 207 30.21 -5.42 -14.64
CA VAL A 207 29.95 -4.33 -15.60
C VAL A 207 29.40 -3.12 -14.84
N PRO A 208 30.25 -2.15 -14.46
CA PRO A 208 29.79 -0.96 -13.75
C PRO A 208 28.86 -0.13 -14.64
N SER A 209 27.81 0.46 -14.06
CA SER A 209 26.91 1.35 -14.78
C SER A 209 27.56 2.71 -15.04
N GLU A 210 27.28 3.30 -16.21
CA GLU A 210 27.75 4.65 -16.56
C GLU A 210 26.89 5.77 -15.94
N CYS A 211 26.05 5.43 -14.96
CA CYS A 211 25.13 6.39 -14.36
C CYS A 211 25.88 7.47 -13.54
N PRO A 212 25.45 8.75 -13.59
CA PRO A 212 26.04 9.83 -12.81
C PRO A 212 26.18 9.47 -11.32
N ALA A 213 27.40 9.66 -10.80
CA ALA A 213 27.76 9.26 -9.44
C ALA A 213 26.86 9.88 -8.34
N VAL A 214 26.34 11.08 -8.58
CA VAL A 214 25.47 11.81 -7.63
C VAL A 214 24.11 11.11 -7.44
N ILE A 215 23.64 10.38 -8.47
CA ILE A 215 22.30 9.78 -8.50
C ILE A 215 22.40 8.28 -8.18
N CYS A 216 23.31 7.55 -8.83
CA CYS A 216 23.32 6.08 -8.77
C CYS A 216 24.30 5.45 -7.78
N LYS A 217 25.28 6.17 -7.23
CA LYS A 217 26.16 5.57 -6.19
C LYS A 217 25.48 5.45 -4.83
N VAL A 218 24.41 6.21 -4.59
CA VAL A 218 23.71 6.19 -3.31
C VAL A 218 22.78 4.97 -3.28
N HIS A 219 22.94 4.14 -2.24
CA HIS A 219 22.05 3.01 -2.00
C HIS A 219 20.59 3.49 -1.84
N TYR A 220 19.62 2.75 -2.38
CA TYR A 220 18.22 3.17 -2.44
C TYR A 220 17.64 3.55 -1.06
N LEU A 221 18.09 2.90 0.02
CA LEU A 221 17.71 3.24 1.40
C LEU A 221 18.18 4.64 1.84
N TYR A 222 19.42 5.01 1.55
CA TYR A 222 19.93 6.35 1.86
C TYR A 222 19.24 7.40 0.99
N PHE A 223 19.00 7.07 -0.29
CA PHE A 223 18.23 7.92 -1.18
C PHE A 223 16.82 8.19 -0.64
N ALA A 224 16.15 7.17 -0.08
CA ALA A 224 14.84 7.34 0.54
C ALA A 224 14.85 8.35 1.71
N ILE A 225 15.87 8.29 2.57
CA ILE A 225 16.02 9.24 3.70
C ILE A 225 16.27 10.66 3.19
N ILE A 226 17.12 10.81 2.17
CA ILE A 226 17.41 12.10 1.54
C ILE A 226 16.13 12.66 0.91
N LEU A 227 15.40 11.84 0.15
CA LEU A 227 14.15 12.23 -0.51
C LEU A 227 13.08 12.63 0.51
N PHE A 228 12.91 11.85 1.58
CA PHE A 228 12.01 12.17 2.69
C PHE A 228 12.32 13.55 3.30
N THR A 229 13.59 13.81 3.55
CA THR A 229 14.06 15.08 4.15
C THR A 229 13.83 16.25 3.20
N ILE A 230 14.15 16.10 1.92
CA ILE A 230 13.90 17.12 0.89
C ILE A 230 12.40 17.42 0.79
N SER A 231 11.55 16.40 0.73
CA SER A 231 10.09 16.56 0.71
C SER A 231 9.59 17.31 1.94
N ILE A 232 10.08 16.98 3.15
CA ILE A 232 9.72 17.74 4.37
C ILE A 232 10.06 19.21 4.24
N ILE A 233 11.27 19.53 3.78
CA ILE A 233 11.75 20.91 3.65
C ILE A 233 10.85 21.68 2.66
N ILE A 234 10.54 21.10 1.50
CA ILE A 234 9.71 21.73 0.47
C ILE A 234 8.30 21.97 0.99
N VAL A 235 7.67 20.96 1.60
CA VAL A 235 6.31 21.08 2.16
C VAL A 235 6.27 22.22 3.17
N LEU A 236 7.23 22.27 4.11
CA LEU A 236 7.27 23.31 5.13
C LEU A 236 7.49 24.69 4.52
N ILE A 237 8.49 24.86 3.64
CA ILE A 237 8.78 26.16 3.01
C ILE A 237 7.54 26.70 2.30
N ILE A 238 6.92 25.88 1.44
CA ILE A 238 5.76 26.32 0.66
C ILE A 238 4.57 26.60 1.58
N SER A 239 4.30 25.73 2.56
CA SER A 239 3.21 25.95 3.52
C SER A 239 3.40 27.18 4.40
N PHE A 240 4.64 27.55 4.74
CA PHE A 240 4.90 28.81 5.46
C PHE A 240 4.72 30.05 4.57
N LEU A 241 5.01 29.94 3.27
CA LEU A 241 4.84 31.02 2.30
C LEU A 241 3.40 31.21 1.82
N THR A 242 2.55 30.20 1.96
CA THR A 242 1.11 30.27 1.59
C THR A 242 0.20 30.52 2.78
N LYS A 243 -1.06 30.89 2.49
CA LYS A 243 -2.08 31.17 3.50
C LYS A 243 -2.32 29.95 4.39
N PRO A 244 -2.47 30.14 5.72
CA PRO A 244 -2.84 29.06 6.63
C PRO A 244 -4.28 28.60 6.39
N ILE A 245 -4.55 27.33 6.72
CA ILE A 245 -5.91 26.78 6.81
C ILE A 245 -6.46 27.16 8.19
N ASP A 246 -7.72 27.60 8.25
CA ASP A 246 -8.38 27.93 9.51
C ASP A 246 -8.57 26.69 10.38
N ASP A 247 -8.37 26.84 11.70
CA ASP A 247 -8.37 25.73 12.66
C ASP A 247 -9.72 24.95 12.66
N VAL A 248 -10.81 25.58 12.23
CA VAL A 248 -12.16 24.98 12.09
C VAL A 248 -12.16 23.74 11.18
N HIS A 249 -11.31 23.72 10.16
CA HIS A 249 -11.21 22.61 9.22
C HIS A 249 -10.29 21.48 9.73
N LEU A 250 -9.49 21.75 10.76
CA LEU A 250 -8.40 20.88 11.24
C LEU A 250 -8.70 20.17 12.57
N TYR A 251 -9.85 20.45 13.18
CA TYR A 251 -10.23 19.83 14.45
C TYR A 251 -10.19 18.30 14.39
N ARG A 252 -9.57 17.68 15.41
CA ARG A 252 -9.38 16.22 15.54
C ARG A 252 -8.50 15.55 14.48
N LEU A 253 -7.95 16.27 13.51
CA LEU A 253 -7.03 15.73 12.50
C LEU A 253 -5.55 15.84 12.88
N CYS A 254 -5.15 17.01 13.38
CA CYS A 254 -3.76 17.27 13.76
C CYS A 254 -3.52 16.92 15.23
N TRP A 255 -2.28 16.52 15.55
CA TRP A 255 -1.86 16.17 16.90
C TRP A 255 -2.14 17.27 17.93
N THR A 256 -2.02 18.54 17.52
CA THR A 256 -2.28 19.73 18.35
C THR A 256 -3.76 19.95 18.65
N LEU A 257 -4.65 19.60 17.71
CA LEU A 257 -6.10 19.83 17.80
C LEU A 257 -6.89 18.54 18.10
N ARG A 258 -6.21 17.44 18.44
CA ARG A 258 -6.81 16.12 18.62
C ARG A 258 -7.90 16.04 19.69
N ASN A 259 -7.79 16.88 20.73
CA ASN A 259 -8.72 16.91 21.87
C ASN A 259 -9.83 17.96 21.71
N SER A 260 -9.87 18.69 20.58
CA SER A 260 -10.93 19.66 20.34
C SER A 260 -12.29 18.96 20.24
N LYS A 261 -13.29 19.49 20.95
CA LYS A 261 -14.67 18.99 20.92
C LYS A 261 -15.56 19.80 19.97
N GLU A 262 -15.01 20.83 19.33
CA GLU A 262 -15.74 21.67 18.40
C GLU A 262 -16.12 20.92 17.12
N GLN A 263 -17.23 21.33 16.50
CA GLN A 263 -17.68 20.75 15.25
C GLN A 263 -16.70 21.11 14.14
N ARG A 264 -16.20 20.09 13.44
CA ARG A 264 -15.33 20.25 12.27
C ARG A 264 -16.20 20.54 11.06
N VAL A 265 -15.80 21.52 10.25
CA VAL A 265 -16.36 21.75 8.92
C VAL A 265 -15.35 21.23 7.90
N ASP A 266 -15.76 20.32 7.03
CA ASP A 266 -14.88 19.81 5.97
C ASP A 266 -14.76 20.84 4.84
N LEU A 267 -13.55 20.98 4.27
CA LEU A 267 -13.27 21.91 3.16
C LEU A 267 -14.12 21.58 1.92
N ASP A 268 -14.41 20.29 1.69
CA ASP A 268 -15.12 19.79 0.52
C ASP A 268 -16.63 19.60 0.79
N ALA A 269 -17.14 20.07 1.93
CA ALA A 269 -18.54 19.86 2.32
C ALA A 269 -19.55 20.38 1.28
N GLY A 270 -19.19 21.43 0.52
CA GLY A 270 -20.02 21.96 -0.56
C GLY A 270 -20.04 21.10 -1.83
N GLU A 271 -18.95 20.40 -2.14
CA GLU A 271 -18.84 19.55 -3.34
C GLU A 271 -19.56 18.21 -3.15
N MET A 272 -19.55 17.66 -1.93
CA MET A 272 -20.29 16.43 -1.61
C MET A 272 -21.81 16.62 -1.67
N VAL A 273 -22.32 17.80 -1.29
CA VAL A 273 -23.77 18.11 -1.33
C VAL A 273 -24.28 18.16 -2.77
N GLN A 274 -23.52 18.71 -3.72
CA GLN A 274 -23.91 18.71 -5.14
C GLN A 274 -23.94 17.30 -5.74
N GLY A 275 -23.05 16.41 -5.32
CA GLY A 275 -23.12 15.00 -5.72
C GLY A 275 -24.40 14.34 -5.21
N VAL A 276 -24.73 14.50 -3.92
CA VAL A 276 -25.88 13.85 -3.28
C VAL A 276 -27.23 14.40 -3.77
N GLU A 277 -27.34 15.69 -4.08
CA GLU A 277 -28.56 16.27 -4.68
C GLU A 277 -28.81 15.73 -6.11
N ASP A 278 -27.76 15.43 -6.89
CA ASP A 278 -27.87 14.71 -8.16
C ASP A 278 -28.22 13.20 -7.99
N TYR A 279 -28.12 12.67 -6.75
CA TYR A 279 -28.48 11.30 -6.36
C TYR A 279 -29.82 11.19 -5.63
N GLU A 280 -30.72 12.20 -5.70
CA GLU A 280 -32.13 11.94 -5.39
C GLU A 280 -32.70 10.95 -6.42
N GLU A 281 -32.72 9.67 -6.02
CA GLU A 281 -33.37 8.59 -6.75
C GLU A 281 -34.81 9.02 -7.11
N GLU A 282 -35.09 9.13 -8.41
CA GLU A 282 -36.48 9.03 -8.88
C GLU A 282 -37.09 7.77 -8.24
N PRO A 283 -38.27 7.86 -7.61
CA PRO A 283 -38.88 6.72 -6.96
C PRO A 283 -38.98 5.58 -7.97
N ALA A 284 -38.37 4.44 -7.62
CA ALA A 284 -38.32 3.26 -8.47
C ALA A 284 -39.75 2.86 -8.88
N GLN A 285 -40.14 3.19 -10.12
CA GLN A 285 -41.26 2.52 -10.76
C GLN A 285 -40.87 1.06 -10.94
N GLU A 286 -41.51 0.18 -10.18
CA GLU A 286 -41.46 -1.27 -10.37
C GLU A 286 -41.88 -1.59 -11.82
N LYS A 287 -40.89 -1.73 -12.71
CA LYS A 287 -41.07 -2.40 -14.01
C LYS A 287 -40.61 -3.83 -13.85
N GLU A 288 -41.51 -4.77 -14.09
CA GLU A 288 -41.23 -6.21 -14.14
C GLU A 288 -40.00 -6.50 -15.02
N THR A 289 -38.84 -6.73 -14.40
CA THR A 289 -37.64 -7.11 -15.14
C THR A 289 -37.56 -8.62 -15.34
N SER A 290 -37.41 -9.03 -16.60
CA SER A 290 -37.24 -10.42 -17.06
C SER A 290 -36.16 -11.20 -16.28
N CYS A 291 -36.39 -12.51 -16.08
CA CYS A 291 -35.54 -13.44 -15.32
C CYS A 291 -34.05 -13.41 -15.76
N CYS A 292 -33.77 -13.28 -17.06
CA CYS A 292 -32.40 -13.16 -17.56
C CYS A 292 -31.70 -11.87 -17.11
N LYS A 293 -32.46 -10.77 -16.97
CA LYS A 293 -31.94 -9.49 -16.46
C LYS A 293 -31.71 -9.56 -14.96
N LYS A 294 -32.52 -10.33 -14.23
CA LYS A 294 -32.33 -10.61 -12.80
C LYS A 294 -31.09 -11.50 -12.56
N ALA A 295 -30.90 -12.54 -13.36
CA ALA A 295 -29.70 -13.38 -13.32
C ALA A 295 -28.43 -12.60 -13.68
N TYR A 296 -28.51 -11.70 -14.67
CA TYR A 296 -27.41 -10.78 -15.01
C TYR A 296 -27.12 -9.79 -13.88
N ASN A 297 -28.15 -9.17 -13.29
CA ASN A 297 -27.99 -8.25 -12.18
C ASN A 297 -27.42 -8.94 -10.93
N TRP A 298 -27.83 -10.18 -10.68
CA TRP A 298 -27.29 -11.01 -9.61
C TRP A 298 -25.81 -11.38 -9.84
N PHE A 299 -25.47 -11.84 -11.06
CA PHE A 299 -24.08 -12.12 -11.45
C PHE A 299 -23.18 -10.85 -11.41
N CYS A 300 -23.76 -9.69 -11.71
CA CYS A 300 -23.08 -8.41 -11.66
C CYS A 300 -23.06 -7.75 -10.27
N GLY A 301 -23.73 -8.30 -9.26
CA GLY A 301 -23.76 -7.75 -7.90
C GLY A 301 -24.50 -6.43 -7.77
N LEU A 302 -25.53 -6.20 -8.60
CA LEU A 302 -26.29 -4.95 -8.70
C LEU A 302 -27.50 -4.86 -7.74
N GLU A 303 -27.56 -5.72 -6.72
CA GLU A 303 -28.67 -5.70 -5.75
C GLU A 303 -28.40 -4.69 -4.63
N GLN A 304 -29.06 -3.53 -4.70
CA GLN A 304 -29.14 -2.58 -3.59
C GLN A 304 -30.02 -3.18 -2.47
N THR A 305 -29.39 -3.83 -1.49
CA THR A 305 -30.04 -4.42 -0.31
C THR A 305 -29.40 -3.92 0.98
N GLY A 306 -29.09 -2.63 1.04
CA GLY A 306 -28.72 -1.96 2.29
C GLY A 306 -29.96 -1.31 2.93
N PRO A 307 -30.23 -1.51 4.24
CA PRO A 307 -31.23 -0.71 4.93
C PRO A 307 -30.78 0.76 4.92
N LYS A 308 -31.64 1.67 4.43
CA LYS A 308 -31.42 3.12 4.57
C LYS A 308 -31.58 3.47 6.05
N LEU A 309 -30.50 3.88 6.72
CA LEU A 309 -30.55 4.32 8.12
C LEU A 309 -31.41 5.58 8.23
N SER A 310 -32.11 5.73 9.36
CA SER A 310 -32.76 7.00 9.68
C SER A 310 -31.71 8.08 10.02
N LYS A 311 -32.03 9.37 9.80
CA LYS A 311 -31.09 10.48 10.07
C LYS A 311 -30.58 10.48 11.51
N GLU A 312 -31.42 10.12 12.49
CA GLU A 312 -31.02 10.00 13.89
C GLU A 312 -30.04 8.84 14.13
N GLU A 313 -30.21 7.71 13.43
CA GLU A 313 -29.28 6.59 13.51
C GLU A 313 -27.94 6.91 12.83
N GLU A 314 -27.94 7.67 11.73
CA GLU A 314 -26.72 8.15 11.08
C GLU A 314 -25.93 9.09 11.98
N GLU A 315 -26.60 10.07 12.60
CA GLU A 315 -25.96 11.00 13.54
C GLU A 315 -25.43 10.28 14.79
N ALA A 316 -26.18 9.34 15.35
CA ALA A 316 -25.74 8.52 16.49
C ALA A 316 -24.53 7.64 16.11
N LEU A 317 -24.53 7.08 14.91
CA LEU A 317 -23.41 6.31 14.38
C LEU A 317 -22.18 7.20 14.16
N GLN A 318 -22.35 8.38 13.57
CA GLN A 318 -21.28 9.37 13.40
C GLN A 318 -20.70 9.79 14.75
N HIS A 319 -21.54 10.08 15.74
CA HIS A 319 -21.09 10.41 17.09
C HIS A 319 -20.26 9.26 17.69
N LYS A 320 -20.73 8.01 17.54
CA LYS A 320 -20.01 6.82 18.01
C LYS A 320 -18.68 6.60 17.29
N LEU A 321 -18.60 6.88 15.99
CA LEU A 321 -17.37 6.78 15.20
C LEU A 321 -16.36 7.88 15.55
N THR A 322 -16.85 9.06 15.96
CA THR A 322 -16.00 10.22 16.31
C THR A 322 -15.59 10.26 17.79
N ASP A 323 -16.17 9.39 18.62
CA ASP A 323 -15.82 9.28 20.03
C ASP A 323 -14.42 8.66 20.22
N THR A 324 -13.52 9.48 20.77
CA THR A 324 -12.13 9.08 21.04
C THR A 324 -11.89 8.63 22.47
N THR A 325 -12.93 8.56 23.30
CA THR A 325 -12.80 8.16 24.70
C THR A 325 -12.38 6.69 24.86
N GLU A 326 -11.68 6.40 25.95
CA GLU A 326 -11.16 5.08 26.27
C GLU A 326 -11.43 4.73 27.73
N GLU A 327 -11.84 3.49 27.96
CA GLU A 327 -11.91 2.95 29.32
C GLU A 327 -10.51 2.84 29.94
N PRO A 328 -10.34 3.25 31.22
CA PRO A 328 -9.04 3.39 31.85
C PRO A 328 -8.32 2.06 32.08
N LEU A 329 -9.06 0.94 32.16
CA LEU A 329 -8.48 -0.40 32.28
C LEU A 329 -7.86 -0.82 30.94
N TRP A 330 -8.64 -0.83 29.87
CA TRP A 330 -8.19 -1.24 28.55
C TRP A 330 -7.07 -0.36 28.00
N ARG A 331 -7.12 0.95 28.25
CA ARG A 331 -6.02 1.87 27.91
C ARG A 331 -4.70 1.44 28.56
N ARG A 332 -4.71 1.05 29.83
CA ARG A 332 -3.50 0.57 30.54
C ARG A 332 -3.00 -0.75 29.97
N VAL A 333 -3.90 -1.71 29.75
CA VAL A 333 -3.54 -3.03 29.19
C VAL A 333 -2.88 -2.88 27.82
N VAL A 334 -3.49 -2.10 26.93
CA VAL A 334 -2.99 -1.84 25.58
C VAL A 334 -1.64 -1.12 25.64
N ASN A 335 -1.49 -0.09 26.48
CA ASN A 335 -0.22 0.64 26.59
C ASN A 335 0.92 -0.25 27.12
N ILE A 336 0.67 -1.12 28.10
CA ILE A 336 1.67 -2.08 28.62
C ILE A 336 2.10 -3.05 27.50
N ASN A 337 1.15 -3.60 26.75
CA ASN A 337 1.45 -4.49 25.64
C ASN A 337 2.23 -3.78 24.52
N ALA A 338 1.95 -2.51 24.27
CA ALA A 338 2.73 -1.72 23.32
C ALA A 338 4.20 -1.57 23.76
N LEU A 339 4.46 -1.33 25.05
CA LEU A 339 5.83 -1.24 25.58
C LEU A 339 6.56 -2.58 25.49
N ILE A 340 5.89 -3.68 25.80
CA ILE A 340 6.44 -5.03 25.66
C ILE A 340 6.81 -5.30 24.20
N LEU A 341 5.88 -5.05 23.27
CA LEU A 341 6.10 -5.21 21.84
C LEU A 341 7.31 -4.41 21.36
N LEU A 342 7.41 -3.12 21.73
CA LEU A 342 8.54 -2.27 21.36
C LEU A 342 9.86 -2.83 21.92
N SER A 343 9.87 -3.31 23.16
CA SER A 343 11.06 -3.88 23.79
C SER A 343 11.51 -5.17 23.08
N VAL A 344 10.56 -6.05 22.74
CA VAL A 344 10.82 -7.28 21.98
C VAL A 344 11.31 -6.94 20.57
N ALA A 345 10.69 -5.98 19.89
CA ALA A 345 11.10 -5.56 18.56
C ALA A 345 12.53 -4.99 18.54
N VAL A 346 12.88 -4.13 19.51
CA VAL A 346 14.24 -3.60 19.67
C VAL A 346 15.23 -4.73 19.98
N PHE A 347 14.89 -5.66 20.86
CA PHE A 347 15.73 -6.82 21.16
C PHE A 347 15.95 -7.69 19.92
N CYS A 348 14.89 -8.07 19.21
CA CYS A 348 15.00 -8.86 17.99
C CYS A 348 15.84 -8.14 16.93
N HIS A 349 15.62 -6.84 16.74
CA HIS A 349 16.42 -6.07 15.81
C HIS A 349 17.89 -6.02 16.24
N GLY A 350 18.20 -5.76 17.51
CA GLY A 350 19.58 -5.71 17.99
C GLY A 350 20.29 -7.07 18.04
N PHE A 351 19.56 -8.17 18.24
CA PHE A 351 20.12 -9.52 18.29
C PHE A 351 20.40 -10.09 16.89
N PHE A 352 19.58 -9.74 15.91
CA PHE A 352 19.66 -10.28 14.55
C PHE A 352 20.16 -9.29 13.48
N ALA A 353 20.32 -8.01 13.80
CA ALA A 353 21.09 -7.05 12.98
C ALA A 353 22.58 -7.37 13.07
#